data_AF-A0A939VT06-F1
#
_entry.id   AF-A0A939VT06-F1
#
_cell.length_a   1.000
_cell.length_b   1.000
_cell.length_c   1.000
_cell.angle_alpha   90.00
_cell.angle_beta   90.00
_cell.angle_gamma   90.00
#
_symmetry.space_group_name_H-M   'P 1'
#
loop_
_entity.id
_entity.type
_entity.pdbx_description
1 polymer ?
#
loop_
_entity_poly.entity_id
_entity_poly.type
_entity_poly.pdbx_seq_one_letter_code
_entity_poly.pdbx_strand_id
1 'polypeptide(L)'
;ISIIQETNEPSITGSMIALINFIAYIVLAVLGNVVGFLLRVFPPEIRNGIEFYSRESYLVLFGFLGLLSVVSLVLAFLLKETHGRFTEVS
;
A
#
# COMPACT_ATOMS: atom_id res chain seq x y z
N ILE A 1 5.00 -11.32 5.89
CA ILE A 1 4.40 -12.54 6.48
C ILE A 1 5.33 -13.17 7.51
N SER A 2 6.64 -13.34 7.23
CA SER A 2 7.64 -13.88 8.18
C SER A 2 7.67 -13.16 9.55
N ILE A 3 7.73 -11.83 9.57
CA ILE A 3 7.86 -11.06 10.83
C ILE A 3 6.65 -11.23 11.77
N ILE A 4 5.44 -11.37 11.21
CA ILE A 4 4.21 -11.52 12.01
C ILE A 4 4.16 -12.88 12.67
N GLN A 5 4.63 -13.94 11.98
CA GLN A 5 4.72 -15.29 12.52
C GLN A 5 5.81 -15.40 13.59
N GLU A 6 6.85 -14.59 13.49
CA GLU A 6 8.01 -14.58 14.39
C GLU A 6 7.78 -13.76 15.66
N THR A 7 6.94 -12.72 15.60
CA THR A 7 6.69 -11.80 16.72
C THR A 7 5.43 -12.16 17.53
N ASN A 8 4.51 -12.96 16.98
CA ASN A 8 3.25 -13.29 17.64
C ASN A 8 3.21 -14.75 18.12
N GLU A 9 2.49 -15.00 19.22
CA GLU A 9 2.22 -16.37 19.63
C GLU A 9 1.52 -17.16 18.51
N PRO A 10 1.83 -18.46 18.33
CA PRO A 10 1.20 -19.30 17.30
C PRO A 10 -0.33 -19.31 17.36
N SER A 11 -0.90 -19.11 18.55
CA SER A 11 -2.34 -19.06 18.84
C SER A 11 -3.06 -17.88 18.17
N ILE A 12 -2.38 -16.74 17.98
CA ILE A 12 -2.97 -15.49 17.45
C ILE A 12 -2.46 -15.12 16.06
N THR A 13 -1.36 -15.75 15.61
CA THR A 13 -0.72 -15.51 14.31
C THR A 13 -1.69 -15.66 13.13
N GLY A 14 -2.56 -16.67 13.16
CA GLY A 14 -3.56 -16.88 12.10
C GLY A 14 -4.53 -15.70 11.96
N SER A 15 -5.06 -15.20 13.08
CA SER A 15 -5.95 -14.04 13.12
C SER A 15 -5.26 -12.75 12.67
N MET A 16 -3.99 -12.56 13.07
CA MET A 16 -3.20 -11.39 12.66
C MET A 16 -2.94 -11.36 11.15
N ILE A 17 -2.62 -12.51 10.56
CA ILE A 17 -2.46 -12.63 9.09
C ILE A 17 -3.77 -12.31 8.38
N ALA A 18 -4.89 -12.85 8.86
CA ALA A 18 -6.21 -12.58 8.27
C ALA A 18 -6.56 -11.08 8.33
N LEU A 19 -6.32 -10.43 9.47
CA LEU A 19 -6.56 -9.00 9.66
C LEU A 19 -5.71 -8.14 8.72
N ILE A 20 -4.42 -8.45 8.59
CA ILE A 20 -3.51 -7.69 7.72
C ILE A 20 -3.92 -7.83 6.25
N ASN A 21 -4.30 -9.04 5.81
CA ASN A 21 -4.81 -9.24 4.46
C ASN A 21 -6.12 -8.49 4.22
N PHE A 22 -7.03 -8.51 5.19
CA PHE A 22 -8.29 -7.75 5.10
C PHE A 22 -8.02 -6.24 4.93
N ILE A 23 -7.15 -5.67 5.77
CA ILE A 23 -6.75 -4.27 5.66
C ILE A 23 -6.09 -3.99 4.31
N ALA A 24 -5.21 -4.89 3.84
CA ALA A 24 -4.55 -4.75 2.54
C ALA A 24 -5.56 -4.68 1.38
N TYR A 25 -6.60 -5.51 1.40
CA TYR A 25 -7.65 -5.44 0.38
C TYR A 25 -8.48 -4.16 0.44
N ILE A 26 -8.80 -3.65 1.63
CA ILE A 26 -9.47 -2.36 1.79
C ILE A 26 -8.61 -1.24 1.20
N VAL A 27 -7.32 -1.21 1.56
CA VAL A 27 -6.37 -0.21 1.05
C VAL A 27 -6.27 -0.30 -0.48
N LEU A 28 -6.22 -1.50 -1.05
CA LEU A 28 -6.19 -1.69 -2.51
C LEU A 28 -7.45 -1.16 -3.19
N ALA A 29 -8.63 -1.38 -2.60
CA ALA A 29 -9.89 -0.85 -3.13
C ALA A 29 -9.92 0.68 -3.12
N VAL A 30 -9.48 1.30 -2.01
CA VAL A 30 -9.37 2.76 -1.91
C VAL A 30 -8.35 3.28 -2.92
N LEU A 31 -7.18 2.64 -3.03
CA LEU A 31 -6.13 3.02 -3.96
C LEU A 31 -6.62 2.95 -5.41
N GLY A 32 -7.34 1.89 -5.79
CA GLY A 32 -7.94 1.76 -7.12
C GLY A 32 -8.90 2.90 -7.46
N ASN A 33 -9.74 3.32 -6.49
CA ASN A 33 -10.62 4.48 -6.66
C ASN A 33 -9.82 5.79 -6.83
N VAL A 34 -8.77 5.99 -6.03
CA VAL A 34 -7.89 7.15 -6.16
C VAL A 34 -7.19 7.17 -7.52
N VAL A 35 -6.68 6.04 -8.00
CA VAL A 35 -6.05 5.93 -9.32
C VAL A 35 -7.04 6.30 -10.43
N GLY A 36 -8.26 5.77 -10.38
CA GLY A 36 -9.32 6.12 -11.32
C GLY A 36 -9.67 7.63 -11.29
N PHE A 37 -9.69 8.23 -10.10
CA PHE A 37 -9.87 9.67 -9.95
C PHE A 37 -8.70 10.48 -10.54
N LEU A 38 -7.46 10.10 -10.24
CA LEU A 38 -6.26 10.77 -10.73
C LEU A 38 -6.14 10.71 -12.25
N LEU A 39 -6.47 9.56 -12.86
CA LEU A 39 -6.48 9.41 -14.31
C LEU A 39 -7.50 10.32 -15.01
N ARG A 40 -8.59 10.71 -14.30
CA ARG A 40 -9.61 11.63 -14.79
C ARG A 40 -9.28 13.11 -14.58
N VAL A 41 -8.25 13.45 -13.79
CA VAL A 41 -7.81 14.84 -13.58
C VAL A 41 -7.44 15.51 -14.90
N PHE A 42 -6.81 14.76 -15.80
CA PHE A 42 -6.66 15.16 -17.20
C PHE A 42 -7.66 14.36 -18.04
N PRO A 43 -8.71 15.00 -18.57
CA PRO A 43 -9.79 14.29 -19.23
C PRO A 43 -9.24 13.47 -20.39
N PRO A 44 -9.51 12.15 -20.44
CA PRO A 44 -9.04 11.30 -21.53
C PRO A 44 -9.73 11.69 -22.85
N GLU A 45 -9.00 11.58 -23.96
CA GLU A 45 -9.59 11.71 -25.28
C GLU A 45 -10.30 10.41 -25.64
N ILE A 46 -11.62 10.45 -25.84
CA ILE A 46 -12.38 9.28 -26.27
C ILE A 46 -12.35 9.25 -27.81
N ARG A 47 -11.63 8.28 -28.39
CA ARG A 47 -11.63 8.04 -29.84
C ARG A 47 -12.19 6.65 -30.12
N ASN A 48 -13.29 6.56 -30.87
CA ASN A 48 -13.97 5.30 -31.21
C ASN A 48 -14.34 4.43 -29.99
N GLY A 49 -14.70 5.05 -28.86
CA GLY A 49 -15.04 4.32 -27.62
C GLY A 49 -13.83 3.84 -26.82
N ILE A 50 -12.61 4.14 -27.25
CA ILE A 50 -11.38 3.86 -26.52
C ILE A 50 -10.95 5.14 -25.79
N GLU A 51 -10.73 5.04 -24.48
CA GLU A 51 -10.20 6.13 -23.66
C GLU A 51 -8.67 6.24 -23.83
N PHE A 52 -8.20 7.33 -24.44
CA PHE A 52 -6.79 7.64 -24.54
C PHE A 52 -6.39 8.58 -23.41
N TYR A 53 -5.63 8.06 -22.45
CA TYR A 53 -5.06 8.85 -21.36
C TYR A 53 -3.83 9.62 -21.83
N SER A 54 -3.79 10.90 -21.49
CA SER A 54 -2.66 11.78 -21.84
C SER A 54 -1.41 11.42 -21.03
N ARG A 55 -0.23 11.84 -21.51
CA ARG A 55 1.04 11.67 -20.79
C ARG A 55 0.99 12.27 -19.38
N GLU A 56 0.27 13.39 -19.21
CA GLU A 56 0.13 14.08 -17.93
C GLU A 56 -0.66 13.24 -16.91
N SER A 57 -1.68 12.48 -17.34
CA SER A 57 -2.41 11.53 -16.50
C SER A 57 -1.47 10.48 -15.88
N TYR A 58 -0.57 9.93 -16.70
CA TYR A 58 0.41 8.96 -16.23
C TYR A 58 1.47 9.58 -15.32
N LEU A 59 1.94 10.80 -15.62
CA LEU A 59 2.89 11.49 -14.75
C LEU A 59 2.32 11.75 -13.36
N VAL A 60 1.05 12.16 -13.26
CA VAL A 60 0.40 12.32 -11.95
C VAL A 60 0.23 11.00 -11.22
N LEU A 61 -0.16 9.94 -11.93
CA LEU A 61 -0.27 8.60 -11.34
C LEU A 61 1.08 8.10 -10.80
N PHE A 62 2.14 8.17 -11.61
CA PHE A 62 3.48 7.75 -11.19
C PHE A 62 4.06 8.67 -10.10
N GLY A 63 3.78 9.98 -10.16
CA GLY A 63 4.16 10.93 -9.11
C GLY A 63 3.49 10.59 -7.78
N PHE A 64 2.20 10.26 -7.80
CA PHE A 64 1.46 9.83 -6.61
C PHE A 64 2.00 8.51 -6.04
N LEU A 65 2.23 7.50 -6.89
CA LEU A 65 2.84 6.24 -6.47
C LEU A 65 4.27 6.45 -5.93
N GLY A 66 5.05 7.33 -6.55
CA GLY A 66 6.37 7.74 -6.08
C GLY A 66 6.32 8.39 -4.70
N LEU A 67 5.35 9.29 -4.45
CA LEU A 67 5.13 9.90 -3.15
C LEU A 67 4.78 8.84 -2.09
N LEU A 68 3.88 7.90 -2.40
CA LEU A 68 3.56 6.79 -1.50
C LEU A 68 4.79 5.92 -1.19
N SER A 69 5.66 5.69 -2.17
CA SER A 69 6.91 4.96 -1.97
C SER A 69 7.85 5.71 -1.01
N VAL A 70 8.00 7.03 -1.18
CA VAL A 70 8.79 7.85 -0.25
C VAL A 70 8.20 7.83 1.15
N VAL A 71 6.88 7.95 1.29
CA VAL A 71 6.21 7.84 2.59
C VAL A 71 6.45 6.48 3.23
N SER A 72 6.31 5.39 2.46
CA SER A 72 6.61 4.03 2.91
C SER A 72 8.06 3.89 3.37
N LEU A 73 9.01 4.45 2.62
CA LEU A 73 10.43 4.44 2.98
C LEU A 73 10.69 5.21 4.28
N VAL A 74 10.10 6.40 4.44
CA VAL A 74 10.20 7.19 5.68
C VAL A 74 9.59 6.43 6.86
N LEU A 75 8.42 5.80 6.67
CA LEU A 75 7.80 4.95 7.69
C LEU A 75 8.67 3.74 8.04
N ALA A 76 9.32 3.13 7.06
CA ALA A 76 10.25 2.02 7.30
C ALA A 76 11.47 2.46 8.11
N PHE A 77 12.00 3.66 7.87
CA PHE A 77 13.08 4.23 8.69
C PHE A 77 12.61 4.66 10.09
N LEU A 78 11.37 5.13 10.22
CA LEU A 78 10.75 5.49 11.51
C LEU A 78 10.34 4.26 12.31
N LEU A 79 10.08 3.14 11.64
CA LEU A 79 9.86 1.85 12.27
C LEU A 79 11.18 1.42 12.91
N LYS A 80 11.40 1.91 14.13
CA LYS A 80 12.53 1.56 14.98
C LYS A 80 12.56 0.04 15.03
N GLU A 81 13.57 -0.56 14.41
CA GLU A 81 13.78 -2.00 14.45
C GLU A 81 13.82 -2.42 15.91
N THR A 82 12.72 -3.01 16.39
CA THR A 82 12.74 -3.84 17.58
C THR A 82 13.52 -5.08 17.18
N HIS A 83 14.85 -4.98 17.32
CA HIS A 83 15.89 -5.95 16.93
C HIS A 83 15.71 -7.32 17.61
N GLY A 84 14.61 -8.04 17.33
CA GLY A 84 14.37 -9.38 17.85
C GLY A 84 14.62 -9.52 19.36
N ARG A 85 14.56 -8.43 20.14
CA ARG A 85 14.73 -8.49 21.59
C ARG A 85 13.40 -8.94 22.16
N PHE A 86 13.21 -10.25 22.11
CA PHE A 86 12.41 -10.98 23.06
C PHE A 86 12.68 -10.35 24.43
N THR A 87 11.67 -9.72 25.00
CA THR A 87 11.58 -9.64 26.45
C THR A 87 11.52 -11.09 26.92
N GLU A 88 12.68 -11.64 27.28
CA GLU A 88 12.75 -12.65 28.33
C GLU A 88 12.09 -12.04 29.55
N VAL A 89 10.78 -12.26 29.69
CA VAL A 89 10.10 -12.06 30.95
C VAL A 89 10.42 -13.30 31.77
N SER A 90 11.47 -13.15 32.58
CA SER A 90 11.85 -14.05 33.67
C SER A 90 10.76 -14.19 34.72
#